data_AF-A0A2K3LWF8-F1
#
_entry.id   AF-A0A2K3LWF8-F1
#
_cell.length_a   1.000
_cell.length_b   1.000
_cell.length_c   1.000
_cell.angle_alpha   90.00
_cell.angle_beta   90.00
_cell.angle_gamma   90.00
#
_symmetry.space_group_name_H-M   'P 1'
#
loop_
_entity.id
_entity.type
_entity.pdbx_description
1 polymer ?
#
loop_
_entity_poly.entity_id
_entity_poly.type
_entity_poly.pdbx_seq_one_letter_code
_entity_poly.pdbx_strand_id
1 'polypeptide(L)'
;MQDATSAPRTSYYDYIIIGGGTAGCPLAATLSQNHNVLMLERGGSPYGNPNITNLSAFGDPLSDTSLSSPAQRFISEDGVINSRARVLGGGSCINAGFYTRA
;
A
#
# COMPACT_ATOMS: atom_id res chain seq x y z
N MET A 1 10.42 7.28 -0.06
CA MET A 1 10.42 5.89 0.44
C MET A 1 11.86 5.46 0.59
N GLN A 2 12.22 4.86 1.71
CA GLN A 2 13.56 4.29 1.92
C GLN A 2 13.39 2.77 2.07
N ASP A 3 14.36 1.99 1.62
CA ASP A 3 14.37 0.55 1.85
C ASP A 3 14.54 0.31 3.36
N ALA A 4 13.77 -0.63 3.92
CA ALA A 4 13.83 -0.96 5.34
C ALA A 4 15.24 -1.36 5.80
N THR A 5 16.05 -1.95 4.90
CA THR A 5 17.45 -2.34 5.17
C THR A 5 18.38 -1.14 5.35
N SER A 6 18.00 0.04 4.85
CA SER A 6 18.74 1.29 5.03
C SER A 6 18.36 2.06 6.29
N ALA A 7 17.28 1.67 6.97
CA ALA A 7 16.83 2.32 8.19
C ALA A 7 17.79 2.03 9.36
N PRO A 8 17.96 2.97 10.32
CA PRO A 8 18.73 2.71 11.53
C PRO A 8 18.09 1.59 12.35
N ARG A 9 18.91 0.75 13.00
CA ARG A 9 18.44 -0.36 13.85
C ARG A 9 17.50 0.11 14.97
N THR A 10 17.71 1.32 15.47
CA THR A 10 16.91 1.94 16.52
C THR A 10 16.63 3.39 16.15
N SER A 11 15.38 3.80 16.27
CA SER A 11 14.90 5.17 16.05
C SER A 11 13.67 5.41 16.91
N TYR A 12 13.39 6.68 17.21
CA TYR A 12 12.28 7.09 18.07
C TYR A 12 11.36 8.02 17.28
N TYR A 13 10.06 7.80 17.43
CA TYR A 13 9.00 8.55 16.76
C TYR A 13 7.86 8.75 17.75
N ASP A 14 7.11 9.82 17.58
CA ASP A 14 5.91 10.08 18.38
C ASP A 14 4.79 9.10 18.01
N TYR A 15 4.72 8.75 16.71
CA TYR A 15 3.77 7.78 16.19
C TYR A 15 4.44 6.81 15.21
N ILE A 16 4.05 5.53 15.31
CA ILE A 16 4.41 4.48 14.36
C ILE A 16 3.13 3.94 13.73
N ILE A 17 3.00 4.09 12.42
CA ILE A 17 1.88 3.60 11.62
C ILE A 17 2.31 2.35 10.87
N ILE A 18 1.59 1.25 11.10
CA ILE A 18 1.81 -0.03 10.42
C ILE A 18 0.82 -0.16 9.26
N GLY A 19 1.33 -0.01 8.04
CA GLY A 19 0.57 -0.06 6.80
C GLY A 19 0.39 1.33 6.19
N GLY A 20 1.06 1.57 5.06
CA GLY A 20 0.91 2.78 4.25
C GLY A 20 -0.26 2.65 3.29
N GLY A 21 -1.44 2.31 3.79
CA GLY A 21 -2.63 2.05 2.98
C GLY A 21 -3.56 3.25 2.83
N THR A 22 -4.79 2.99 2.37
CA THR A 22 -5.84 4.00 2.12
C THR A 22 -6.12 4.89 3.35
N ALA A 23 -6.12 4.32 4.55
CA ALA A 23 -6.26 5.09 5.79
C ALA A 23 -4.91 5.51 6.40
N GLY A 24 -3.87 4.69 6.25
CA GLY A 24 -2.56 4.93 6.86
C GLY A 24 -1.83 6.15 6.28
N CYS A 25 -1.87 6.32 4.95
CA CYS A 25 -1.26 7.47 4.28
C CYS A 25 -1.83 8.82 4.76
N PRO A 26 -3.16 9.08 4.72
CA PRO A 26 -3.69 10.35 5.19
C PRO A 26 -3.51 10.53 6.71
N LEU A 27 -3.60 9.47 7.51
CA LEU A 27 -3.32 9.54 8.95
C LEU A 27 -1.87 9.99 9.22
N ALA A 28 -0.90 9.37 8.54
CA ALA A 28 0.51 9.73 8.65
C ALA A 28 0.75 11.18 8.23
N ALA A 29 0.15 11.60 7.12
CA ALA A 29 0.25 12.98 6.63
C ALA A 29 -0.31 13.98 7.65
N THR A 30 -1.48 13.71 8.25
CA THR A 30 -2.07 14.58 9.28
C THR A 30 -1.21 14.66 10.53
N LEU A 31 -0.77 13.53 11.10
CA LEU A 31 0.05 13.52 12.32
C LEU A 31 1.42 14.18 12.08
N SER A 32 2.01 14.00 10.90
CA SER A 32 3.31 14.56 10.53
C SER A 32 3.38 16.09 10.52
N GLN A 33 2.22 16.77 10.58
CA GLN A 33 2.17 18.24 10.67
C GLN A 33 2.78 18.76 11.98
N ASN A 34 2.67 17.99 13.07
CA ASN A 34 3.12 18.42 14.41
C ASN A 34 3.98 17.38 15.14
N HIS A 35 4.16 16.19 14.57
CA HIS A 35 4.80 15.06 15.22
C HIS A 35 5.77 14.33 14.28
N ASN A 36 6.77 13.67 14.84
CA ASN A 36 7.64 12.76 14.11
C ASN A 36 6.92 11.43 13.90
N VAL A 37 6.65 11.08 12.65
CA VAL A 37 5.88 9.88 12.30
C VAL A 37 6.73 8.92 11.48
N LEU A 38 6.77 7.66 11.90
CA LEU A 38 7.25 6.54 11.09
C LEU A 38 6.07 5.81 10.48
N MET A 39 6.12 5.56 9.18
CA MET A 39 5.17 4.70 8.49
C MET A 39 5.90 3.51 7.87
N LEU A 40 5.46 2.31 8.22
CA LEU A 40 6.02 1.06 7.72
C LEU A 40 5.05 0.40 6.74
N GLU A 41 5.48 0.17 5.51
CA GLU A 41 4.72 -0.52 4.47
C GLU A 41 5.55 -1.70 3.96
N ARG A 42 4.91 -2.88 3.86
CA ARG A 42 5.56 -4.11 3.40
C ARG A 42 5.71 -4.18 1.88
N GLY A 43 4.90 -3.40 1.17
CA GLY A 43 4.86 -3.30 -0.28
C GLY A 43 5.87 -2.30 -0.86
N GLY A 44 5.99 -2.32 -2.19
CA GLY A 44 6.83 -1.38 -2.92
C GLY A 44 6.18 -0.01 -3.11
N SER A 45 6.89 0.87 -3.83
CA SER A 45 6.36 2.15 -4.29
C SER A 45 5.44 1.95 -5.50
N PRO A 46 4.29 2.66 -5.57
CA PRO A 46 3.45 2.66 -6.76
C PRO A 46 4.08 3.51 -7.88
N TYR A 47 4.91 4.50 -7.54
CA TYR A 47 5.53 5.42 -8.49
C TYR A 47 6.55 4.69 -9.37
N GLY A 48 6.46 4.90 -10.68
CA GLY A 48 7.30 4.23 -11.67
C GLY A 48 6.74 2.88 -12.16
N ASN A 49 5.62 2.40 -11.61
CA ASN A 49 4.93 1.21 -12.09
C ASN A 49 3.66 1.58 -12.89
N PRO A 50 3.68 1.56 -14.24
CA PRO A 50 2.53 1.93 -15.06
C PRO A 50 1.32 1.02 -14.85
N ASN A 51 1.52 -0.23 -14.42
CA ASN A 51 0.43 -1.15 -14.13
C ASN A 51 -0.43 -0.68 -12.94
N ILE A 52 0.11 0.22 -12.10
CA ILE A 52 -0.57 0.81 -10.95
C ILE A 52 -1.03 2.23 -11.26
N THR A 53 -0.19 3.03 -11.91
CA THR A 53 -0.45 4.46 -12.13
C THR A 53 -1.31 4.75 -13.37
N ASN A 54 -1.50 3.76 -14.26
CA ASN A 54 -2.35 3.91 -15.43
C ASN A 54 -3.67 3.13 -15.25
N LEU A 55 -4.79 3.85 -15.30
CA LEU A 55 -6.12 3.26 -15.15
C LEU A 55 -6.43 2.20 -16.21
N SER A 56 -5.91 2.34 -17.44
CA SER A 56 -6.15 1.34 -18.50
C SER A 56 -5.50 -0.01 -18.18
N ALA A 57 -4.56 -0.06 -17.25
CA ALA A 57 -3.82 -1.24 -16.82
C ALA A 57 -4.36 -1.84 -15.50
N PHE A 58 -5.54 -1.41 -15.03
CA PHE A 58 -6.13 -1.83 -13.75
C PHE A 58 -6.16 -3.36 -13.54
N GLY A 59 -6.36 -4.15 -14.60
CA GLY A 59 -6.37 -5.61 -14.52
C GLY A 59 -5.00 -6.25 -14.31
N ASP A 60 -3.91 -5.56 -14.63
CA ASP A 60 -2.56 -6.12 -14.65
C ASP A 60 -2.06 -6.47 -13.25
N PRO A 61 -2.16 -5.59 -12.23
CA PRO A 61 -1.84 -5.93 -10.84
C PRO A 61 -2.59 -7.16 -10.32
N LEU A 62 -3.87 -7.31 -10.67
CA LEU A 62 -4.73 -8.39 -10.18
C LEU A 62 -4.42 -9.74 -10.85
N SER A 63 -3.84 -9.69 -12.04
CA SER A 63 -3.42 -10.84 -12.83
C SER A 63 -2.00 -11.29 -12.52
N ASP A 64 -1.15 -10.40 -11.98
CA ASP A 64 0.24 -10.70 -11.61
C ASP A 64 0.32 -11.66 -10.41
N THR A 65 0.88 -12.85 -10.65
CA THR A 65 1.11 -13.90 -9.64
C THR A 65 2.52 -13.91 -9.08
N SER A 66 3.36 -12.94 -9.43
CA SER A 66 4.73 -12.83 -8.90
C SER A 66 4.72 -12.53 -7.40
N LEU A 67 5.76 -12.98 -6.69
CA LEU A 67 5.93 -12.67 -5.26
C LEU A 67 6.06 -11.16 -5.00
N SER A 68 6.56 -10.43 -6.00
CA SER A 68 6.70 -8.98 -6.02
C SER A 68 5.42 -8.23 -6.40
N SER A 69 4.33 -8.92 -6.71
CA SER A 69 3.07 -8.30 -7.13
C SER A 69 2.57 -7.27 -6.10
N PRO A 70 2.06 -6.11 -6.55
CA PRO A 70 1.38 -5.14 -5.68
C PRO A 70 0.02 -5.65 -5.18
N ALA A 71 -0.52 -6.73 -5.76
CA ALA A 71 -1.72 -7.42 -5.29
C ALA A 71 -1.36 -8.82 -4.79
N GLN A 72 -1.47 -9.06 -3.49
CA GLN A 72 -1.30 -10.39 -2.92
C GLN A 72 -2.61 -11.17 -3.03
N ARG A 73 -2.61 -12.20 -3.88
CA ARG A 73 -3.72 -13.15 -4.01
C ARG A 73 -3.85 -14.03 -2.76
N PHE A 74 -5.08 -14.36 -2.41
CA PHE A 74 -5.45 -15.38 -1.42
C PHE A 74 -6.77 -16.05 -1.82
N ILE A 75 -7.10 -17.17 -1.17
CA ILE A 75 -8.36 -17.88 -1.37
C ILE A 75 -9.07 -17.90 -0.02
N SER A 76 -10.34 -17.51 0.03
CA SER A 76 -11.15 -17.60 1.26
C SER A 76 -11.41 -19.05 1.65
N GLU A 77 -11.92 -19.27 2.86
CA GLU A 77 -12.33 -20.61 3.32
C GLU A 77 -13.43 -21.23 2.43
N ASP A 78 -14.25 -20.38 1.79
CA ASP A 78 -15.28 -20.78 0.82
C ASP A 78 -14.72 -21.11 -0.58
N GLY A 79 -13.40 -21.03 -0.78
CA GLY A 79 -12.75 -21.31 -2.07
C GLY A 79 -12.79 -20.15 -3.07
N VAL A 80 -13.10 -18.92 -2.63
CA VAL A 80 -13.20 -17.75 -3.52
C VAL A 80 -11.85 -17.04 -3.65
N ILE A 81 -11.40 -16.81 -4.88
CA ILE A 81 -10.18 -16.05 -5.17
C ILE A 81 -10.39 -14.58 -4.82
N ASN A 82 -9.46 -14.02 -4.06
CA ASN A 82 -9.47 -12.63 -3.66
C ASN A 82 -8.05 -12.06 -3.64
N SER A 83 -7.94 -10.74 -3.55
CA SER A 83 -6.67 -10.01 -3.55
C SER A 83 -6.66 -8.94 -2.49
N ARG A 84 -5.52 -8.76 -1.82
CA ARG A 84 -5.27 -7.64 -0.91
C ARG A 84 -4.04 -6.86 -1.36
N ALA A 85 -4.04 -5.55 -1.13
CA ALA A 85 -2.92 -4.71 -1.52
C ALA A 85 -1.63 -5.04 -0.77
N ARG A 86 -0.50 -4.84 -1.45
CA ARG A 86 0.87 -4.98 -0.97
C ARG A 86 1.74 -3.93 -1.66
N VAL A 87 1.36 -2.66 -1.52
CA VAL A 87 1.99 -1.49 -2.12
C VAL A 87 1.68 -0.25 -1.28
N LEU A 88 2.58 0.72 -1.22
CA LEU A 88 2.29 2.03 -0.64
C LEU A 88 1.10 2.68 -1.37
N GLY A 89 0.17 3.23 -0.60
CA GLY A 89 -1.17 3.64 -1.04
C GLY A 89 -2.24 2.55 -0.85
N GLY A 90 -1.85 1.30 -0.63
CA GLY A 90 -2.77 0.20 -0.26
C GLY A 90 -3.84 -0.09 -1.31
N GLY A 91 -5.06 -0.39 -0.85
CA GLY A 91 -6.19 -0.75 -1.71
C GLY A 91 -6.54 0.32 -2.75
N SER A 92 -6.31 1.60 -2.43
CA SER A 92 -6.51 2.72 -3.38
C SER A 92 -5.60 2.67 -4.61
N CYS A 93 -4.50 1.91 -4.57
CA CYS A 93 -3.63 1.73 -5.73
C CYS A 93 -4.09 0.60 -6.67
N ILE A 94 -4.94 -0.31 -6.21
CA ILE A 94 -5.34 -1.51 -6.99
C ILE A 94 -6.86 -1.70 -7.04
N ASN A 95 -7.64 -0.67 -6.69
CA ASN A 95 -9.10 -0.69 -6.78
C ASN A 95 -9.58 -0.07 -8.10
N ALA A 96 -10.88 -0.12 -8.34
CA ALA A 96 -11.49 0.39 -9.58
C ALA A 96 -11.67 1.93 -9.59
N GLY A 97 -11.10 2.68 -8.64
CA GLY A 97 -11.11 4.14 -8.62
C GLY A 97 -12.45 4.82 -8.32
N PHE A 98 -13.53 4.07 -8.07
CA PHE A 98 -14.81 4.65 -7.70
C PHE A 98 -14.72 5.36 -6.34
N TYR A 99 -15.23 6.59 -6.31
CA TYR A 99 -15.42 7.37 -5.09
C TYR A 99 -16.91 7.63 -4.88
N THR A 100 -17.39 7.46 -3.66
CA THR A 100 -18.79 7.71 -3.28
C THR A 100 -18.82 8.28 -1.87
N ARG A 101 -19.79 9.15 -1.59
CA ARG A 101 -20.08 9.67 -0.25
C ARG A 101 -21.60 9.68 -0.01
N ALA A 102 -22.00 9.61 1.25
CA ALA A 102 -23.39 9.80 1.67
C ALA A 102 -23.82 11.27 1.59
#